data_AF-A0A661PKD5-F1
#
_entry.id   AF-A0A661PKD5-F1
#
_cell.length_a   1.000
_cell.length_b   1.000
_cell.length_c   1.000
_cell.angle_alpha   90.00
_cell.angle_beta   90.00
_cell.angle_gamma   90.00
#
_symmetry.space_group_name_H-M   'P 1'
#
loop_
_entity.id
_entity.type
_entity.pdbx_description
1 polymer ?
#
loop_
_entity_poly.entity_id
_entity_poly.type
_entity_poly.pdbx_seq_one_letter_code
_entity_poly.pdbx_strand_id
1 'polypeptide(L)'
;MTIEEQIKIMQAYKDGRVIEFRDKITKVWFVGTPLWNWMDVDYRIKVGKWHPKRGSYLVNLKGEVASQGRSAEQDIVEFGVSFPNYGTAKKAAKAYKAYHRLYQLAEELNRGWEPDWENRTSLSWYIDYSEINKDYGVMSACLHRNLSCVYFKSSEVARQAIEVLQAEEDG
;
A
#
# COMPACT_ATOMS: atom_id res chain seq x y z
N MET A 1 28.20 10.95 -2.18
CA MET A 1 28.14 9.63 -2.84
C MET A 1 29.48 8.95 -2.65
N THR A 2 29.48 7.71 -2.17
CA THR A 2 30.71 6.94 -1.99
C THR A 2 31.20 6.37 -3.32
N ILE A 3 32.46 5.91 -3.36
CA ILE A 3 33.02 5.23 -4.54
C ILE A 3 32.20 3.97 -4.90
N GLU A 4 31.74 3.21 -3.90
CA GLU A 4 30.90 2.03 -4.13
C GLU A 4 29.57 2.36 -4.83
N GLU A 5 28.93 3.46 -4.43
CA GLU A 5 27.69 3.94 -5.06
C GLU A 5 27.94 4.38 -6.50
N GLN A 6 29.05 5.09 -6.77
CA GLN A 6 29.44 5.47 -8.12
C GLN A 6 29.63 4.24 -9.02
N ILE A 7 30.36 3.23 -8.52
CA ILE A 7 30.58 1.96 -9.23
C ILE A 7 29.25 1.27 -9.55
N LYS A 8 28.32 1.19 -8.59
CA LYS A 8 27.00 0.59 -8.81
C LYS A 8 26.21 1.30 -9.91
N ILE A 9 26.27 2.64 -9.98
CA ILE A 9 25.58 3.43 -10.99
C ILE A 9 26.21 3.25 -12.37
N MET A 10 27.54 3.27 -12.46
CA MET A 10 28.26 3.01 -13.70
C MET A 10 27.99 1.61 -14.24
N GLN A 11 28.00 0.59 -13.37
CA GLN A 11 27.66 -0.77 -13.74
C GLN A 11 26.22 -0.89 -14.22
N ALA A 12 25.26 -0.27 -13.52
CA ALA A 12 23.87 -0.26 -13.95
C ALA A 12 23.67 0.41 -15.32
N TYR A 13 24.39 1.50 -15.61
CA TYR A 13 24.38 2.13 -16.93
C TYR A 13 24.94 1.20 -18.01
N LYS A 14 26.07 0.53 -17.73
CA LYS A 14 26.67 -0.48 -18.60
C LYS A 14 25.71 -1.63 -18.89
N ASP A 15 24.90 -2.02 -17.89
CA ASP A 15 23.88 -3.08 -18.01
C ASP A 15 22.60 -2.59 -18.70
N GLY A 16 22.59 -1.39 -19.28
CA GLY A 16 21.45 -0.83 -20.02
C GLY A 16 20.31 -0.31 -19.13
N ARG A 17 20.53 -0.18 -17.81
CA ARG A 17 19.53 0.41 -16.91
C ARG A 17 19.50 1.93 -17.09
N VAL A 18 18.30 2.50 -17.00
CA VAL A 18 18.10 3.94 -17.08
C VAL A 18 18.66 4.60 -15.82
N ILE A 19 19.55 5.57 -16.01
CA ILE A 19 20.10 6.41 -14.94
C ILE A 19 19.38 7.76 -14.97
N GLU A 20 18.99 8.22 -13.80
CA GLU A 20 18.55 9.59 -13.59
C GLU A 20 19.69 10.37 -12.93
N PHE A 21 19.85 11.62 -13.34
CA PHE A 21 20.80 12.52 -12.73
C PHE A 21 20.15 13.86 -12.40
N ARG A 22 20.63 14.48 -11.33
CA ARG A 22 20.11 15.73 -10.76
C ARG A 22 21.26 16.66 -10.48
N ASP A 23 21.25 17.78 -11.19
CA ASP A 23 22.13 18.90 -10.88
C ASP A 23 21.82 19.43 -9.48
N LYS A 24 22.87 19.62 -8.66
CA LYS A 24 22.72 20.04 -7.26
C LYS A 24 22.23 21.47 -7.09
N ILE A 25 22.30 22.31 -8.11
CA ILE A 25 21.77 23.68 -8.15
C ILE A 25 20.29 23.64 -8.50
N THR A 26 19.92 23.00 -9.62
CA THR A 26 18.52 23.02 -10.11
C THR A 26 17.60 22.06 -9.36
N LYS A 27 18.15 21.01 -8.72
CA LYS A 27 17.42 19.99 -7.96
C LYS A 27 16.35 19.20 -8.75
N VAL A 28 16.34 19.30 -10.08
CA VAL A 28 15.42 18.54 -10.95
C VAL A 28 16.11 17.27 -11.45
N TRP A 29 15.38 16.14 -11.48
CA TRP A 29 15.86 14.87 -12.03
C TRP A 29 15.58 14.79 -13.52
N PHE A 30 16.60 14.38 -14.29
CA PHE A 30 16.51 14.19 -15.72
C PHE A 30 16.99 12.81 -16.11
N VAL A 31 16.45 12.29 -17.23
CA VAL A 31 16.94 11.09 -17.89
C VAL A 31 17.74 11.52 -19.12
N GLY A 32 18.95 11.00 -19.26
CA GLY A 32 19.81 11.27 -20.40
C GLY A 32 21.17 10.60 -20.25
N THR A 33 22.10 10.94 -21.13
CA THR A 33 23.48 10.47 -21.02
C THR A 33 24.12 11.08 -19.76
N PRO A 34 24.60 10.27 -18.80
CA PRO A 34 25.20 10.78 -17.58
C PRO A 34 26.48 11.57 -17.88
N LEU A 35 26.65 12.72 -17.23
CA LEU A 35 27.84 13.57 -17.37
C LEU A 35 29.04 13.09 -16.53
N TRP A 36 28.81 12.12 -15.64
CA TRP A 36 29.80 11.55 -14.70
C TRP A 36 30.53 12.58 -13.81
N ASN A 37 29.93 13.75 -13.61
CA ASN A 37 30.37 14.74 -12.65
C ASN A 37 29.76 14.45 -11.27
N TRP A 38 30.44 13.67 -10.44
CA TRP A 38 29.97 13.30 -9.09
C TRP A 38 30.03 14.45 -8.06
N MET A 39 30.74 15.53 -8.37
CA MET A 39 30.87 16.69 -7.49
C MET A 39 29.63 17.57 -7.54
N ASP A 40 29.08 17.78 -8.73
CA ASP A 40 27.98 18.72 -8.95
C ASP A 40 26.64 18.04 -9.26
N VAL A 41 26.65 16.74 -9.50
CA VAL A 41 25.47 15.98 -9.93
C VAL A 41 25.27 14.76 -9.02
N ASP A 42 24.03 14.60 -8.57
CA ASP A 42 23.57 13.36 -7.94
C ASP A 42 23.06 12.39 -9.00
N TYR A 43 23.30 11.10 -8.81
CA TYR A 43 22.86 10.06 -9.73
C TYR A 43 22.05 9.02 -8.97
N ARG A 44 21.10 8.40 -9.67
CA ARG A 44 20.41 7.21 -9.18
C ARG A 44 19.99 6.32 -10.33
N ILE A 45 19.84 5.04 -10.05
CA ILE A 45 19.22 4.11 -10.99
C ILE A 45 17.71 4.42 -10.99
N LYS A 46 17.14 4.69 -12.16
CA LYS A 46 15.70 4.86 -12.29
C LYS A 46 15.02 3.57 -11.85
N VAL A 47 14.21 3.66 -10.79
CA VAL A 47 13.38 2.53 -10.39
C VAL A 47 12.30 2.39 -11.46
N GLY A 48 12.28 1.24 -12.14
CA GLY A 48 11.23 0.94 -13.12
C GLY A 48 9.85 0.92 -12.47
N LYS A 49 8.80 0.73 -13.28
CA LYS A 49 7.45 0.47 -12.73
C LYS A 49 7.55 -0.68 -11.74
N TRP A 50 7.11 -0.45 -10.51
CA TRP A 50 7.06 -1.50 -9.50
C TRP A 50 6.09 -2.59 -9.95
N HIS A 51 6.52 -3.83 -9.85
CA HIS A 51 5.67 -4.99 -10.03
C HIS A 51 5.86 -5.88 -8.80
N PRO A 52 4.79 -6.46 -8.24
CA PRO A 52 4.93 -7.42 -7.16
C PRO A 52 5.77 -8.60 -7.66
N LYS A 53 6.72 -9.05 -6.84
CA LYS A 53 7.46 -10.29 -7.14
C LYS A 53 6.43 -11.42 -7.17
N ARG A 54 6.36 -12.13 -8.31
CA ARG A 54 5.50 -13.31 -8.44
C ARG A 54 5.89 -14.34 -7.39
N GLY A 55 4.90 -14.93 -6.74
CA GLY A 55 5.08 -16.00 -5.77
C GLY A 55 4.09 -17.13 -5.97
N SER A 56 4.33 -18.26 -5.33
CA SER A 56 3.58 -19.50 -5.57
C SER A 56 2.24 -19.56 -4.84
N TYR A 57 1.88 -18.53 -4.05
CA TYR A 57 0.66 -18.47 -3.25
C TYR A 57 -0.20 -17.30 -3.67
N LEU A 58 -1.51 -17.50 -3.74
CA LEU A 58 -2.48 -16.52 -4.22
C LEU A 58 -3.50 -16.21 -3.12
N VAL A 59 -4.00 -14.97 -3.07
CA VAL A 59 -5.08 -14.56 -2.17
C VAL A 59 -6.22 -13.89 -2.96
N ASN A 60 -7.46 -14.34 -2.74
CA ASN A 60 -8.64 -13.74 -3.39
C ASN A 60 -9.25 -12.62 -2.53
N LEU A 61 -10.26 -11.95 -3.07
CA LEU A 61 -10.95 -10.82 -2.40
C LEU A 61 -11.65 -11.23 -1.09
N LYS A 62 -11.90 -12.53 -0.88
CA LYS A 62 -12.47 -13.08 0.37
C LYS A 62 -11.41 -13.41 1.42
N GLY A 63 -10.12 -13.28 1.08
CA GLY A 63 -9.01 -13.63 1.96
C GLY A 63 -8.70 -15.14 2.01
N GLU A 64 -9.05 -15.91 0.99
CA GLU A 64 -8.71 -17.34 0.89
C GLU A 64 -7.32 -17.51 0.26
N VAL A 65 -6.54 -18.50 0.72
CA VAL A 65 -5.16 -18.75 0.24
C VAL A 65 -5.12 -20.03 -0.60
N ALA A 66 -4.57 -19.95 -1.81
CA ALA A 66 -4.36 -21.09 -2.70
C ALA A 66 -2.88 -21.21 -3.12
N SER A 67 -2.41 -22.42 -3.41
CA SER A 67 -1.13 -22.67 -4.08
C SER A 67 -1.33 -22.70 -5.60
N GLN A 68 -0.43 -22.09 -6.37
CA GLN A 68 -0.51 -22.10 -7.84
C GLN A 68 -0.50 -23.54 -8.40
N GLY A 69 -1.51 -23.88 -9.21
CA GLY A 69 -1.66 -25.21 -9.82
C GLY A 69 -2.48 -25.21 -11.11
N ARG A 70 -1.78 -25.24 -12.26
CA ARG A 70 -2.26 -25.43 -13.65
C ARG A 70 -3.54 -24.66 -14.06
N SER A 71 -3.52 -23.34 -14.03
CA SER A 71 -3.15 -22.47 -15.16
C SER A 71 -3.05 -21.07 -14.57
N ALA A 72 -1.84 -20.51 -14.54
CA ALA A 72 -1.58 -19.29 -13.78
C ALA A 72 -2.48 -18.13 -14.22
N GLU A 73 -2.99 -18.13 -15.44
CA GLU A 73 -3.91 -17.09 -15.94
C GLU A 73 -5.32 -17.19 -15.37
N GLN A 74 -5.92 -18.38 -15.24
CA GLN A 74 -7.25 -18.51 -14.62
C GLN A 74 -7.19 -18.27 -13.10
N ASP A 75 -6.15 -18.78 -12.45
CA ASP A 75 -5.94 -18.57 -11.00
C ASP A 75 -5.69 -17.08 -10.67
N ILE A 76 -5.03 -16.32 -11.55
CA ILE A 76 -4.81 -14.86 -11.35
C ILE A 76 -6.08 -14.04 -11.57
N VAL A 77 -6.97 -14.47 -12.48
CA VAL A 77 -8.25 -13.79 -12.71
C VAL A 77 -9.14 -13.90 -11.46
N GLU A 78 -9.10 -15.03 -10.76
CA GLU A 78 -9.87 -15.26 -9.54
C GLU A 78 -9.14 -14.79 -8.26
N PHE A 79 -7.80 -14.72 -8.27
CA PHE A 79 -6.96 -14.30 -7.15
C PHE A 79 -6.02 -13.12 -7.52
N GLY A 80 -6.29 -11.94 -6.95
CA GLY A 80 -5.69 -10.68 -7.40
C GLY A 80 -4.22 -10.41 -7.02
N VAL A 81 -3.64 -11.11 -6.04
CA VAL A 81 -2.25 -10.86 -5.59
C VAL A 81 -1.51 -12.16 -5.26
N SER A 82 -0.27 -12.29 -5.75
CA SER A 82 0.62 -13.41 -5.45
C SER A 82 1.66 -13.08 -4.37
N PHE A 83 1.97 -14.05 -3.51
CA PHE A 83 2.87 -13.93 -2.37
C PHE A 83 3.98 -14.99 -2.40
N PRO A 84 5.20 -14.65 -1.95
CA PRO A 84 6.37 -15.53 -2.09
C PRO A 84 6.31 -16.79 -1.22
N ASN A 85 5.58 -16.75 -0.10
CA ASN A 85 5.42 -17.89 0.80
C ASN A 85 4.03 -17.87 1.47
N TYR A 86 3.62 -19.03 1.97
CA TYR A 86 2.34 -19.24 2.64
C TYR A 86 2.13 -18.32 3.85
N GLY A 87 3.17 -18.08 4.65
CA GLY A 87 3.09 -17.22 5.83
C GLY A 87 2.74 -15.77 5.47
N THR A 88 3.37 -15.22 4.43
CA THR A 88 3.04 -13.89 3.90
C THR A 88 1.65 -13.87 3.29
N ALA A 89 1.26 -14.91 2.53
CA ALA A 89 -0.09 -15.03 1.97
C ALA A 89 -1.17 -15.05 3.05
N LYS A 90 -0.97 -15.84 4.12
CA LYS A 90 -1.89 -15.94 5.25
C LYS A 90 -2.06 -14.62 6.01
N LYS A 91 -0.97 -13.88 6.21
CA LYS A 91 -1.03 -12.53 6.81
C LYS A 91 -1.81 -11.56 5.93
N ALA A 92 -1.56 -11.57 4.62
CA ALA A 92 -2.29 -10.72 3.67
C ALA A 92 -3.77 -11.10 3.59
N ALA A 93 -4.10 -12.39 3.56
CA ALA A 93 -5.46 -12.90 3.65
C ALA A 93 -6.21 -12.38 4.88
N LYS A 94 -5.59 -12.45 6.07
CA LYS A 94 -6.19 -11.91 7.30
C LYS A 94 -6.44 -10.40 7.16
N ALA A 95 -5.47 -9.65 6.64
CA ALA A 95 -5.60 -8.21 6.44
C ALA A 95 -6.70 -7.84 5.42
N TYR A 96 -6.77 -8.55 4.28
CA TYR A 96 -7.81 -8.31 3.27
C TYR A 96 -9.20 -8.63 3.79
N LYS A 97 -9.37 -9.73 4.52
CA LYS A 97 -10.66 -10.08 5.12
C LYS A 97 -11.13 -8.99 6.10
N ALA A 98 -10.23 -8.52 6.97
CA ALA A 98 -10.55 -7.44 7.92
C ALA A 98 -10.90 -6.13 7.20
N TYR A 99 -10.07 -5.71 6.23
CA TYR A 99 -10.28 -4.50 5.45
C TYR A 99 -11.60 -4.55 4.66
N HIS A 100 -11.87 -5.63 3.94
CA HIS A 100 -13.07 -5.78 3.13
C HIS A 100 -14.34 -5.75 3.98
N ARG A 101 -14.32 -6.40 5.15
CA ARG A 101 -15.45 -6.37 6.08
C ARG A 101 -15.70 -4.95 6.61
N LEU A 102 -14.64 -4.27 7.04
CA LEU A 102 -14.73 -2.88 7.50
C LEU A 102 -15.25 -1.95 6.39
N TYR A 103 -14.83 -2.17 5.15
CA TYR A 103 -15.28 -1.43 3.99
C TYR A 103 -16.79 -1.60 3.75
N GLN A 104 -17.30 -2.83 3.77
CA GLN A 104 -18.74 -3.10 3.62
C GLN A 104 -19.57 -2.45 4.74
N LEU A 105 -19.10 -2.55 5.99
CA LEU A 105 -19.74 -1.86 7.12
C LEU A 105 -19.79 -0.35 6.90
N ALA A 106 -18.71 0.24 6.39
CA ALA A 106 -18.69 1.66 6.09
C ALA A 106 -19.67 2.03 4.96
N GLU A 107 -19.78 1.24 3.89
CA GLU A 107 -20.77 1.48 2.83
C GLU A 107 -22.20 1.49 3.37
N GLU A 108 -22.54 0.49 4.18
CA GLU A 108 -23.87 0.35 4.80
C GLU A 108 -24.18 1.51 5.75
N LEU A 109 -23.25 1.85 6.64
CA LEU A 109 -23.48 2.83 7.69
C LEU A 109 -23.33 4.28 7.21
N ASN A 110 -22.44 4.55 6.25
CA ASN A 110 -22.27 5.89 5.68
C ASN A 110 -23.47 6.31 4.83
N ARG A 111 -24.19 5.36 4.22
CA ARG A 111 -25.36 5.61 3.37
C ARG A 111 -25.02 6.53 2.19
N GLY A 112 -23.98 6.16 1.43
CA GLY A 112 -23.53 6.92 0.26
C GLY A 112 -22.76 8.20 0.57
N TRP A 113 -22.42 8.46 1.85
CA TRP A 113 -21.45 9.50 2.16
C TRP A 113 -20.06 9.07 1.69
N GLU A 114 -19.37 9.99 1.03
CA GLU A 114 -17.97 9.84 0.64
C GLU A 114 -17.13 10.97 1.25
N PRO A 115 -15.89 10.69 1.67
CA PRO A 115 -14.97 11.72 2.15
C PRO A 115 -14.61 12.73 1.05
N ASP A 116 -14.78 14.02 1.35
CA ASP A 116 -14.32 15.11 0.51
C ASP A 116 -12.84 15.40 0.77
N TRP A 117 -11.99 14.83 -0.07
CA TRP A 117 -10.54 14.92 0.08
C TRP A 117 -9.95 16.30 -0.15
N GLU A 118 -10.68 17.19 -0.83
CA GLU A 118 -10.21 18.54 -1.15
C GLU A 118 -10.61 19.54 -0.06
N ASN A 119 -11.60 19.17 0.76
CA ASN A 119 -12.06 19.99 1.86
C ASN A 119 -11.23 19.79 3.15
N ARG A 120 -10.29 20.72 3.37
CA ARG A 120 -9.40 20.74 4.54
C ARG A 120 -10.07 21.00 5.89
N THR A 121 -11.37 21.30 5.88
CA THR A 121 -12.17 21.57 7.09
C THR A 121 -13.11 20.43 7.43
N SER A 122 -13.38 19.54 6.48
CA SER A 122 -14.22 18.38 6.70
C SER A 122 -13.45 17.31 7.45
N LEU A 123 -13.96 16.88 8.61
CA LEU A 123 -13.40 15.75 9.34
C LEU A 123 -13.91 14.44 8.74
N SER A 124 -12.97 13.56 8.44
CA SER A 124 -13.26 12.14 8.20
C SER A 124 -12.82 11.33 9.40
N TRP A 125 -13.62 10.35 9.78
CA TRP A 125 -13.37 9.48 10.92
C TRP A 125 -12.90 8.11 10.44
N TYR A 126 -12.03 7.45 11.18
CA TYR A 126 -11.58 6.10 10.83
C TYR A 126 -11.30 5.30 12.10
N ILE A 127 -11.28 3.98 11.96
CA ILE A 127 -10.98 3.05 13.04
C ILE A 127 -9.51 2.67 12.96
N ASP A 128 -8.84 2.65 14.10
CA ASP A 128 -7.48 2.13 14.26
C ASP A 128 -7.46 1.05 15.36
N TYR A 129 -6.70 -0.01 15.18
CA TYR A 129 -6.54 -1.05 16.20
C TYR A 129 -5.22 -0.88 16.91
N SER A 130 -5.27 -0.63 18.22
CA SER A 130 -4.08 -0.54 19.05
C SER A 130 -3.63 -1.93 19.47
N GLU A 131 -2.53 -2.42 18.89
CA GLU A 131 -1.90 -3.68 19.30
C GLU A 131 -1.40 -3.65 20.76
N ILE A 132 -1.13 -2.46 21.30
CA ILE A 132 -0.69 -2.27 22.69
C ILE A 132 -1.86 -2.46 23.65
N ASN A 133 -2.99 -1.82 23.35
CA ASN A 133 -4.17 -1.85 24.23
C ASN A 133 -5.12 -3.01 23.90
N LYS A 134 -4.89 -3.70 22.78
CA LYS A 134 -5.76 -4.74 22.20
C LYS A 134 -7.19 -4.25 21.98
N ASP A 135 -7.35 -3.01 21.54
CA ASP A 135 -8.65 -2.36 21.41
C ASP A 135 -8.74 -1.46 20.16
N TYR A 136 -9.96 -1.24 19.68
CA TYR A 136 -10.28 -0.36 18.57
C TYR A 136 -10.50 1.08 19.05
N GLY A 137 -9.82 2.03 18.41
CA GLY A 137 -9.99 3.47 18.64
C GLY A 137 -10.63 4.16 17.45
N VAL A 138 -11.40 5.22 17.73
CA VAL A 138 -11.92 6.13 16.71
C VAL A 138 -11.00 7.33 16.58
N MET A 139 -10.45 7.53 15.39
CA MET A 139 -9.57 8.64 15.04
C MET A 139 -10.25 9.57 14.05
N SER A 140 -9.76 10.80 13.93
CA SER A 140 -10.22 11.75 12.93
C SER A 140 -9.06 12.49 12.26
N ALA A 141 -9.28 12.87 11.01
CA ALA A 141 -8.39 13.75 10.30
C ALA A 141 -9.11 14.49 9.17
N CYS A 142 -8.63 15.68 8.85
CA CYS A 142 -9.08 16.48 7.71
C CYS A 142 -8.21 16.32 6.45
N LEU A 143 -7.01 15.72 6.58
CA LEU A 143 -6.04 15.59 5.49
C LEU A 143 -5.37 14.20 5.42
N HIS A 144 -5.78 13.27 6.28
CA HIS A 144 -5.15 11.95 6.30
C HIS A 144 -5.75 11.10 5.17
N ARG A 145 -4.96 10.83 4.15
CA ARG A 145 -5.26 9.87 3.07
C ARG A 145 -4.36 8.65 3.24
N ASN A 146 -4.90 7.58 3.79
CA ASN A 146 -4.16 6.34 3.99
C ASN A 146 -4.89 5.21 3.27
N LEU A 147 -4.18 4.53 2.37
CA LEU A 147 -4.72 3.43 1.56
C LEU A 147 -5.25 2.28 2.41
N SER A 148 -4.80 2.17 3.67
CA SER A 148 -5.20 1.15 4.61
C SER A 148 -6.39 1.55 5.49
N CYS A 149 -6.85 2.80 5.41
CA CYS A 149 -7.95 3.30 6.25
C CYS A 149 -9.28 3.24 5.50
N VAL A 150 -10.34 2.90 6.25
CA VAL A 150 -11.74 3.02 5.82
C VAL A 150 -12.36 4.17 6.63
N TYR A 151 -13.07 5.04 5.93
CA TYR A 151 -13.53 6.31 6.50
C TYR A 151 -15.03 6.33 6.74
N PHE A 152 -15.43 7.06 7.77
CA PHE A 152 -16.79 7.23 8.24
C PHE A 152 -17.15 8.71 8.33
N LYS A 153 -18.43 9.00 8.07
CA LYS A 153 -18.97 10.36 8.05
C LYS A 153 -18.98 11.05 9.42
N SER A 154 -18.98 10.27 10.50
CA SER A 154 -19.00 10.80 11.86
C SER A 154 -18.37 9.82 12.85
N SER A 155 -18.04 10.33 14.04
CA SER A 155 -17.44 9.54 15.11
C SER A 155 -18.40 8.46 15.62
N GLU A 156 -19.70 8.76 15.63
CA GLU A 156 -20.77 7.87 16.09
C GLU A 156 -20.91 6.68 15.14
N VAL A 157 -20.83 6.92 13.83
CA VAL A 157 -20.86 5.86 12.82
C VAL A 157 -19.64 4.96 12.95
N ALA A 158 -18.46 5.53 13.16
CA ALA A 158 -17.25 4.74 13.39
C ALA A 158 -17.36 3.88 14.67
N ARG A 159 -17.95 4.40 15.76
CA ARG A 159 -18.20 3.62 16.99
C ARG A 159 -19.18 2.48 16.76
N GLN A 160 -20.27 2.71 16.01
CA GLN A 160 -21.21 1.64 15.65
C GLN A 160 -20.51 0.51 14.89
N ALA A 161 -19.59 0.84 13.98
CA ALA A 161 -18.79 -0.18 13.30
C ALA A 161 -17.90 -0.97 14.28
N ILE A 162 -17.30 -0.33 15.28
CA ILE A 162 -16.54 -1.02 16.34
C ILE A 162 -17.44 -2.01 17.11
N GLU A 163 -18.64 -1.58 17.51
CA GLU A 163 -19.58 -2.44 18.24
C GLU A 163 -19.94 -3.71 17.43
N VAL A 164 -20.18 -3.56 16.13
CA VAL A 164 -20.45 -4.71 15.25
C VAL A 164 -19.23 -5.63 15.10
N LEU A 165 -18.03 -5.06 15.01
CA LEU A 165 -16.80 -5.85 14.93
C LEU A 165 -16.56 -6.66 16.21
N GLN A 166 -16.73 -6.03 17.38
CA GLN A 166 -16.53 -6.67 18.68
C GLN A 166 -17.60 -7.73 18.99
N ALA A 167 -18.87 -7.48 18.69
CA ALA A 167 -19.95 -8.44 18.94
C ALA A 167 -19.78 -9.78 18.20
N GLU A 168 -19.07 -9.79 17.07
CA GLU A 168 -18.75 -11.02 16.34
C GLU A 168 -17.48 -11.73 16.84
N GLU A 169 -16.60 -11.06 17.59
CA GLU A 169 -15.44 -11.73 18.21
C GLU A 169 -15.84 -12.54 19.46
N ASP A 170 -16.94 -12.15 20.10
CA ASP A 170 -17.50 -12.80 21.30
C ASP A 170 -18.51 -13.93 21.01
N GLY A 171 -18.90 -14.14 19.74
CA GLY A 171 -19.90 -15.13 19.30
C GLY A 171 -19.31 -16.35 18.61
#